data_AF-A0A9D2ZYL1-F1
#
_entry.id   AF-A0A9D2ZYL1-F1
#
_cell.length_a   1.000
_cell.length_b   1.000
_cell.length_c   1.000
_cell.angle_alpha   90.00
_cell.angle_beta   90.00
_cell.angle_gamma   90.00
#
_symmetry.space_group_name_H-M   'P 1'
#
loop_
_entity.id
_entity.type
_entity.pdbx_description
1 polymer ?
#
loop_
_entity_poly.entity_id
_entity_poly.type
_entity_poly.pdbx_seq_one_letter_code
_entity_poly.pdbx_strand_id
1 'polypeptide(L)'
;MKSAIVRHILVKDKDTAEQLKKKIKGGADFVKIAKQHSTCPSGKKGGELGDVKKGQLVGPIDKAVFSLPERELHGPIKSQFGWHLLEIKFRMDF
;
A
#
# COMPACT_ATOMS: atom_id res chain seq x y z
N MET A 1 4.14 13.58 16.61
CA MET A 1 4.27 12.12 16.36
C MET A 1 3.81 11.88 14.93
N LYS A 2 4.67 11.34 14.04
CA LYS A 2 4.33 11.21 12.62
C LYS A 2 3.44 9.98 12.39
N SER A 3 2.23 10.21 11.90
CA SER A 3 1.31 9.16 11.45
C SER A 3 0.93 9.38 9.99
N ALA A 4 0.48 8.34 9.31
CA ALA A 4 -0.01 8.44 7.96
C ALA A 4 -1.19 7.49 7.77
N ILE A 5 -2.18 7.91 7.00
CA ILE A 5 -3.28 7.06 6.55
C ILE A 5 -2.86 6.45 5.23
N VAL A 6 -2.66 5.13 5.21
CA VAL A 6 -2.19 4.42 4.03
C VAL A 6 -3.05 3.20 3.74
N ARG A 7 -3.05 2.82 2.47
CA ARG A 7 -3.62 1.56 2.00
C ARG A 7 -2.56 0.76 1.28
N HIS A 8 -2.63 -0.56 1.39
CA HIS A 8 -1.72 -1.46 0.72
C HIS A 8 -2.42 -2.65 0.07
N ILE A 9 -1.79 -3.21 -0.96
CA ILE A 9 -2.19 -4.47 -1.58
C ILE A 9 -1.00 -5.40 -1.47
N LEU A 10 -1.21 -6.55 -0.82
CA LEU A 10 -0.22 -7.63 -0.79
C LEU A 10 -0.57 -8.66 -1.87
N VAL A 11 0.37 -8.95 -2.75
CA VAL A 11 0.27 -10.04 -3.73
C VAL A 11 1.50 -10.93 -3.66
N LYS A 12 1.35 -12.20 -4.03
CA LYS A 12 2.48 -13.15 -4.04
C LYS A 12 3.43 -12.89 -5.21
N ASP A 13 2.89 -12.48 -6.36
CA ASP A 13 3.64 -12.35 -7.60
C ASP A 13 4.00 -10.90 -7.95
N LYS A 14 5.24 -10.70 -8.39
CA LYS A 14 5.71 -9.39 -8.87
C LYS A 14 4.90 -8.92 -10.08
N ASP A 15 4.65 -9.84 -11.01
CA ASP A 15 3.96 -9.54 -12.26
C ASP A 15 2.54 -9.02 -11.99
N THR A 16 1.80 -9.72 -11.12
CA THR A 16 0.50 -9.25 -10.63
C THR A 16 0.61 -7.86 -10.01
N ALA A 17 1.60 -7.60 -9.16
CA ALA A 17 1.78 -6.28 -8.56
C ALA A 17 1.99 -5.19 -9.63
N GLU A 18 2.78 -5.47 -10.67
CA GLU A 18 3.05 -4.54 -11.75
C GLU A 18 1.81 -4.30 -12.63
N GLN A 19 1.05 -5.35 -12.94
CA GLN A 19 -0.22 -5.24 -13.66
C GLN A 19 -1.23 -4.40 -12.89
N LEU A 20 -1.37 -4.65 -11.58
CA LEU A 20 -2.26 -3.88 -10.73
C LEU A 20 -1.85 -2.42 -10.65
N LYS A 21 -0.54 -2.14 -10.54
CA LYS A 21 0.00 -0.78 -10.60
C LYS A 21 -0.38 -0.06 -11.90
N LYS A 22 -0.25 -0.74 -13.06
CA LYS A 22 -0.67 -0.19 -14.35
C LYS A 22 -2.17 0.10 -14.40
N LYS A 23 -3.01 -0.82 -13.90
CA LYS A 23 -4.46 -0.64 -13.83
C LYS A 23 -4.85 0.56 -12.96
N ILE A 24 -4.26 0.68 -11.77
CA ILE A 24 -4.54 1.80 -10.85
C ILE A 24 -4.11 3.12 -11.48
N LYS A 25 -2.92 3.15 -12.13
CA LYS A 25 -2.49 4.33 -12.91
C LYS A 25 -3.41 4.66 -14.08
N GLY A 26 -4.07 3.67 -14.67
CA GLY A 26 -5.07 3.83 -15.72
C GLY A 26 -6.46 4.26 -15.22
N GLY A 27 -6.65 4.50 -13.92
CA GLY A 27 -7.93 4.92 -13.33
C GLY A 27 -8.75 3.79 -12.70
N ALA A 28 -8.19 2.59 -12.53
CA ALA A 28 -8.89 1.51 -11.83
C ALA A 28 -8.97 1.77 -10.32
N ASP A 29 -10.09 1.32 -9.71
CA ASP A 29 -10.30 1.40 -8.27
C ASP A 29 -9.31 0.52 -7.49
N PHE A 30 -8.40 1.16 -6.75
CA PHE A 30 -7.49 0.47 -5.82
C PHE A 30 -8.26 -0.43 -4.83
N VAL A 31 -9.41 0.04 -4.32
CA VAL A 31 -10.23 -0.69 -3.34
C VAL A 31 -10.76 -2.00 -3.92
N LYS A 32 -11.22 -1.98 -5.18
CA LYS A 32 -11.73 -3.20 -5.86
C LYS A 32 -10.59 -4.19 -6.08
N ILE A 33 -9.46 -3.69 -6.57
CA ILE A 33 -8.26 -4.50 -6.76
C ILE A 33 -7.79 -5.11 -5.44
N ALA A 34 -7.73 -4.32 -4.37
CA ALA A 34 -7.33 -4.78 -3.06
C ALA A 34 -8.28 -5.85 -2.52
N LYS A 35 -9.60 -5.69 -2.70
CA LYS A 35 -10.57 -6.71 -2.30
C LYS A 35 -10.44 -8.02 -3.09
N GLN A 36 -10.06 -7.94 -4.36
CA GLN A 36 -9.95 -9.11 -5.24
C GLN A 36 -8.58 -9.81 -5.16
N HIS A 37 -7.49 -9.06 -5.03
CA HIS A 37 -6.12 -9.56 -5.14
C HIS A 37 -5.33 -9.52 -3.84
N SER A 38 -5.71 -8.70 -2.86
CA SER A 38 -4.93 -8.60 -1.62
C SER A 38 -5.09 -9.88 -0.81
N THR A 39 -3.96 -10.48 -0.48
CA THR A 39 -3.88 -11.67 0.40
C THR A 39 -3.84 -11.30 1.88
N CYS A 40 -3.82 -10.00 2.20
CA CYS A 40 -3.84 -9.50 3.56
C CYS A 40 -5.29 -9.48 4.09
N PRO A 41 -5.56 -9.76 5.38
CA PRO A 41 -6.90 -9.62 5.97
C PRO A 41 -7.50 -8.21 5.78
N SER A 42 -6.65 -7.18 5.71
CA SER A 42 -7.00 -5.79 5.37
C SER A 42 -7.58 -5.64 3.96
N GLY A 43 -7.36 -6.61 3.07
CA GLY A 43 -7.95 -6.68 1.72
C GLY A 43 -9.47 -6.57 1.74
N LYS A 44 -10.14 -7.15 2.76
CA LYS A 44 -11.61 -7.03 2.93
C LYS A 44 -12.08 -5.58 3.07
N LYS A 45 -11.24 -4.71 3.65
CA LYS A 45 -11.47 -3.26 3.77
C LYS A 45 -10.84 -2.46 2.62
N GLY A 46 -10.57 -3.09 1.47
CA GLY A 46 -9.94 -2.39 0.35
C GLY A 46 -8.45 -2.11 0.55
N GLY A 47 -7.79 -2.87 1.41
CA GLY A 47 -6.36 -2.70 1.70
C GLY A 47 -6.05 -1.54 2.64
N GLU A 48 -7.05 -0.87 3.20
CA GLU A 48 -6.83 0.21 4.16
C GLU A 48 -6.22 -0.32 5.46
N LEU A 49 -5.04 0.21 5.82
CA LEU A 49 -4.42 -0.02 7.12
C LEU A 49 -4.90 0.98 8.18
N GLY A 50 -5.44 2.13 7.76
CA GLY A 50 -5.82 3.20 8.68
C GLY A 50 -4.59 4.03 9.07
N ASP A 51 -4.59 4.58 10.28
CA ASP A 51 -3.46 5.33 10.81
C ASP A 51 -2.30 4.39 11.14
N VAL A 52 -1.17 4.58 10.46
CA VAL A 52 0.07 3.87 10.73
C VAL A 52 1.08 4.86 11.28
N LYS A 53 1.75 4.45 12.37
CA LYS A 53 2.83 5.23 12.98
C LYS A 53 4.18 4.68 12.51
N LYS A 54 5.18 5.55 12.49
CA LYS A 54 6.56 5.16 12.18
C LYS A 54 7.02 4.03 13.11
N GLY A 55 7.46 2.91 12.52
CA GLY A 55 7.91 1.71 13.21
C GLY A 55 6.84 0.63 13.43
N GLN A 56 5.58 0.85 13.04
CA GLN A 56 4.53 -0.18 13.13
C GLN A 56 4.46 -1.09 11.90
N LEU A 57 5.08 -0.68 10.79
CA LEU A 57 5.09 -1.43 9.53
C LEU A 57 6.43 -2.12 9.29
N VAL A 58 6.41 -3.06 8.34
CA VAL A 58 7.65 -3.72 7.86
C VAL A 58 8.61 -2.63 7.38
N GLY A 59 9.87 -2.68 7.80
CA GLY A 59 10.88 -1.64 7.55
C GLY A 59 10.84 -0.97 6.16
N PRO A 60 10.77 -1.70 5.02
CA PRO A 60 10.70 -1.07 3.71
C PRO A 60 9.37 -0.35 3.43
N ILE A 61 8.26 -0.84 3.96
CA ILE A 61 6.93 -0.21 3.87
C ILE A 61 6.90 1.05 4.74
N ASP A 62 7.36 0.96 5.98
CA ASP A 62 7.45 2.10 6.90
C ASP A 62 8.27 3.24 6.29
N LYS A 63 9.47 2.92 5.80
CA LYS A 63 10.35 3.89 5.17
C LYS A 63 9.71 4.51 3.92
N ALA A 64 9.04 3.71 3.10
CA ALA A 64 8.32 4.20 1.93
C ALA A 64 7.19 5.17 2.31
N VAL A 65 6.37 4.83 3.30
CA VAL A 65 5.25 5.68 3.76
C VAL A 65 5.72 7.05 4.24
N PHE A 66 6.84 7.12 4.97
CA PHE A 66 7.36 8.39 5.49
C PHE A 66 8.32 9.12 4.54
N SER A 67 8.87 8.45 3.52
CA SER A 67 9.79 9.07 2.55
C SER A 67 9.13 9.50 1.25
N LEU A 68 8.00 8.89 0.88
CA LEU A 68 7.37 9.09 -0.42
C LEU A 68 6.22 10.11 -0.35
N PRO A 69 5.86 10.74 -1.48
CA PRO A 69 4.78 11.72 -1.53
C PRO A 69 3.40 11.10 -1.29
N GLU A 70 2.52 11.87 -0.64
CA GLU A 70 1.12 11.49 -0.50
C GLU A 70 0.34 11.59 -1.82
N ARG A 71 -0.82 10.95 -1.87
CA ARG A 71 -1.71 10.82 -3.04
C ARG A 71 -1.08 10.15 -4.26
N GLU A 72 0.01 9.43 -4.06
CA GLU A 72 0.67 8.68 -5.11
C GLU A 72 0.78 7.18 -4.75
N LEU A 73 0.74 6.37 -5.79
CA LEU A 73 0.88 4.92 -5.71
C LEU A 73 2.36 4.52 -5.77
N HIS A 74 2.84 3.98 -4.66
CA HIS A 74 4.20 3.53 -4.42
C HIS A 74 4.32 2.01 -4.47
N GLY A 75 5.47 1.53 -4.91
CA GLY A 75 5.76 0.09 -5.07
C GLY A 75 5.90 -0.34 -6.53
N PRO A 76 6.00 -1.66 -6.81
CA PRO A 76 5.85 -2.77 -5.87
C PRO A 76 7.09 -2.96 -4.96
N ILE A 77 6.86 -3.01 -3.65
CA ILE A 77 7.90 -3.21 -2.63
C ILE A 77 7.95 -4.69 -2.24
N LYS A 78 9.12 -5.31 -2.36
CA LYS A 78 9.32 -6.69 -1.92
C LYS A 78 9.45 -6.76 -0.39
N SER A 79 8.70 -7.65 0.23
CA SER A 79 8.82 -8.03 1.64
C SER A 79 8.90 -9.55 1.78
N GLN A 80 9.08 -10.03 3.00
CA GLN A 80 9.03 -11.47 3.34
C GLN A 80 7.67 -12.13 3.02
N PHE A 81 6.59 -11.35 2.93
CA PHE A 81 5.24 -11.85 2.63
C PHE A 81 4.90 -11.84 1.13
N GLY A 82 5.72 -11.19 0.30
CA GLY A 82 5.47 -11.01 -1.13
C GLY A 82 5.70 -9.57 -1.59
N TRP A 83 4.86 -9.09 -2.49
CA TRP A 83 4.96 -7.76 -3.09
C TRP A 83 3.83 -6.85 -2.61
N HIS A 84 4.21 -5.65 -2.20
CA HIS A 84 3.31 -4.66 -1.65
C HIS A 84 3.21 -3.44 -2.56
N LEU A 85 2.00 -3.08 -2.97
CA LEU A 85 1.68 -1.75 -3.48
C LEU A 85 1.14 -0.92 -2.34
N LEU A 86 1.58 0.32 -2.21
CA LEU A 86 1.20 1.22 -1.14
C LEU A 86 0.68 2.50 -1.75
N GLU A 87 -0.36 3.05 -1.16
CA GLU A 87 -0.83 4.38 -1.52
C GLU A 87 -1.06 5.17 -0.24
N ILE A 88 -0.44 6.34 -0.17
CA ILE A 88 -0.49 7.21 0.99
C ILE A 88 -1.66 8.16 0.76
N LYS A 89 -2.75 8.03 1.52
CA LYS A 89 -3.91 8.93 1.37
C LYS A 89 -3.66 10.27 2.04
N PHE A 90 -3.12 10.23 3.25
CA PHE A 90 -2.92 11.41 4.08
C PHE A 90 -1.72 11.21 4.99
N ARG A 91 -0.89 12.24 5.16
CA ARG A 91 0.18 12.23 6.16
C ARG A 91 -0.11 13.25 7.24
N MET A 92 -0.04 12.81 8.49
CA MET A 92 -0.24 13.62 9.69
C MET A 92 1.13 13.83 10.34
N ASP A 93 1.76 14.95 9.98
CA ASP A 93 3.00 15.41 10.58
C ASP A 93 2.65 16.49 11.61
N PHE A 94 2.62 16.11 12.90
CA PHE A 94 2.52 17.02 14.04
C PHE A 94 3.83 17.02 14.81
#